data_AF-A0AA38Y4W8-F1
#
_entry.id   AF-A0AA38Y4W8-F1
#
_cell.length_a   1.000
_cell.length_b   1.000
_cell.length_c   1.000
_cell.angle_alpha   90.00
_cell.angle_beta   90.00
_cell.angle_gamma   90.00
#
_symmetry.space_group_name_H-M   'P 1'
#
loop_
_entity.id
_entity.type
_entity.pdbx_description
1 polymer ?
#
loop_
_entity_poly.entity_id
_entity_poly.type
_entity_poly.pdbx_seq_one_letter_code
_entity_poly.pdbx_strand_id
1 'polypeptide(L)'
;MATFNSPATYNPPLIAQEISCVYPISDTYGPTPRYLYYVCLFLSFWAPRYGWLAHAVLGAAVAYAATAAVQTFILLSARLVPAPVQNVTIPYISSTNLTGYFAGIKALVTNRSYVEVQPDYLELDIDAVTSVVITAYLVGLPLQCWSRITRASTVLHRLVLVWNLVMLAASISVLILWPHLNVAPAQYRFCYANVDDGDSFQNSNGWDKHYWDQTWNQTVWKLFGQPLLDNRLWFNYTSNCMYPCFSTSQILRQATSLKASALTPNAPGAKLHTDAGYGSDDFQPLIYTAITSFTAAQLFLLAMGRLKFCTERVPIYEPRQLWTRRKEIWQSFNGDFKRGWVHLMNFLRSPQTSLSLKTPRQWNSNHTSIRQHPLFLFSLDLLVILVLFAAMLFGPLTVIAFIIWIEHYIHQDGAPTESPRAVGQWGITVQLGVVLFAACVLRLKYRVASEEEVRREIEHRTEELDKLKIIADQKRLRLLSQVEEQNK
;
A
#
# COMPACT_ATOMS: atom_id res chain seq x y z
N MET A 1 -21.93 34.20 -36.81
CA MET A 1 -22.53 32.95 -37.29
C MET A 1 -22.35 32.88 -38.80
N ALA A 2 -21.38 32.10 -39.25
CA ALA A 2 -21.22 31.76 -40.66
C ALA A 2 -21.36 30.24 -40.75
N THR A 3 -22.43 29.79 -41.40
CA THR A 3 -22.69 28.38 -41.71
C THR A 3 -21.71 27.92 -42.77
N PHE A 4 -20.82 27.00 -42.41
CA PHE A 4 -19.83 26.42 -43.31
C PHE A 4 -20.54 25.37 -44.20
N ASN A 5 -21.03 25.78 -45.37
CA ASN A 5 -21.40 24.86 -46.44
C ASN A 5 -20.12 24.45 -47.17
N SER A 6 -19.62 23.24 -46.91
CA SER A 6 -18.47 22.69 -47.64
C SER A 6 -18.91 22.17 -49.02
N PRO A 7 -18.43 22.72 -50.14
CA PRO A 7 -18.38 21.96 -51.38
C PRO A 7 -17.31 20.88 -51.23
N ALA A 8 -17.37 19.85 -52.09
CA ALA A 8 -16.47 18.70 -52.15
C ALA A 8 -15.02 19.06 -52.51
N THR A 9 -14.37 19.81 -51.63
CA THR A 9 -12.94 20.17 -51.66
C THR A 9 -12.34 19.50 -50.43
N TYR A 10 -11.44 18.55 -50.66
CA TYR A 10 -10.85 17.67 -49.66
C TYR A 10 -9.93 18.45 -48.69
N ASN A 11 -10.52 19.22 -47.77
CA ASN A 11 -9.81 19.85 -46.66
C ASN A 11 -10.20 19.11 -45.38
N PRO A 12 -9.47 18.04 -44.98
CA PRO A 12 -9.78 17.37 -43.73
C PRO A 12 -9.60 18.39 -42.59
N PRO A 13 -10.65 18.70 -41.82
CA PRO A 13 -10.50 19.63 -40.72
C PRO A 13 -9.57 19.03 -39.65
N LEU A 14 -8.86 19.90 -38.95
CA LEU A 14 -8.22 19.55 -37.68
C LEU A 14 -9.28 18.90 -36.77
N ILE A 15 -8.98 17.71 -36.26
CA ILE A 15 -9.79 17.02 -35.26
C ILE A 15 -9.04 16.95 -33.94
N ALA A 16 -9.81 16.97 -32.85
CA ALA A 16 -9.32 16.68 -31.52
C ALA A 16 -10.02 15.43 -31.01
N GLN A 17 -9.25 14.47 -30.53
CA GLN A 17 -9.77 13.26 -29.88
C GLN A 17 -9.25 13.20 -28.46
N GLU A 18 -10.11 12.78 -27.54
CA GLU A 18 -9.73 12.51 -26.17
C GLU A 18 -8.94 11.19 -26.11
N ILE A 19 -7.83 11.22 -25.38
CA ILE A 19 -6.90 10.09 -25.27
C ILE A 19 -6.55 9.87 -23.80
N SER A 20 -6.08 8.66 -23.49
CA SER A 20 -5.37 8.37 -22.25
C SER A 20 -3.87 8.25 -22.55
N CYS A 21 -3.04 8.95 -21.79
CA CYS A 21 -1.59 8.81 -21.84
C CYS A 21 -1.15 8.10 -20.57
N VAL A 22 -0.68 6.86 -20.70
CA VAL A 22 -0.44 5.97 -19.58
C VAL A 22 0.97 5.39 -19.64
N TYR A 23 1.62 5.36 -18.48
CA TYR A 23 2.72 4.46 -18.21
C TYR A 23 2.12 3.10 -17.83
N PRO A 24 2.29 2.06 -18.66
CA PRO A 24 1.66 0.76 -18.42
C PRO A 24 2.25 0.06 -17.20
N ILE A 25 1.50 -0.88 -16.63
CA ILE A 25 1.98 -1.69 -15.50
C ILE A 25 3.29 -2.38 -15.87
N SER A 26 4.29 -2.25 -15.01
CA SER A 26 5.58 -2.90 -15.14
C SER A 26 5.51 -4.36 -14.71
N ASP A 27 6.29 -5.21 -15.37
CA ASP A 27 6.36 -6.65 -15.05
C ASP A 27 6.75 -6.91 -13.58
N THR A 28 7.50 -6.00 -12.96
CA THR A 28 7.90 -6.06 -11.54
C THR A 28 6.69 -6.04 -10.60
N TYR A 29 5.62 -5.34 -10.96
CA TYR A 29 4.36 -5.27 -10.21
C TYR A 29 3.21 -5.98 -10.91
N GLY A 30 3.53 -6.80 -11.91
CA GLY A 30 2.57 -7.63 -12.63
C GLY A 30 1.85 -8.64 -11.73
N PRO A 31 0.89 -9.39 -12.29
CA PRO A 31 0.04 -10.30 -11.52
C PRO A 31 0.86 -11.40 -10.82
N THR A 32 1.89 -11.96 -11.48
CA THR A 32 2.70 -13.04 -10.93
C THR A 32 3.44 -12.66 -9.65
N PRO A 33 4.31 -11.62 -9.60
CA PRO A 33 5.00 -11.24 -8.37
C PRO A 33 4.03 -10.81 -7.27
N ARG A 34 2.93 -10.13 -7.63
CA ARG A 34 1.92 -9.67 -6.67
C ARG A 34 1.14 -10.81 -6.03
N TYR A 35 0.71 -11.81 -6.81
CA TYR A 35 0.08 -13.01 -6.26
C TYR A 35 1.04 -13.87 -5.45
N LEU A 36 2.30 -14.01 -5.88
CA LEU A 36 3.33 -14.66 -5.07
C LEU A 36 3.51 -13.96 -3.72
N TYR A 37 3.52 -12.63 -3.70
CA TYR A 37 3.56 -11.84 -2.48
C TYR A 37 2.36 -12.12 -1.55
N TYR A 38 1.12 -12.13 -2.06
CA TYR A 38 -0.05 -12.48 -1.25
C TYR A 38 0.00 -13.91 -0.71
N VAL A 39 0.46 -14.86 -1.52
CA VAL A 39 0.66 -16.25 -1.09
C VAL A 39 1.72 -16.30 0.01
N CYS A 40 2.83 -15.57 -0.11
CA CYS A 40 3.85 -15.48 0.94
C CYS A 40 3.28 -14.88 2.24
N LEU A 41 2.45 -13.84 2.16
CA LEU A 41 1.78 -13.29 3.35
C LEU A 41 0.86 -14.33 4.00
N PHE A 42 0.04 -15.02 3.20
CA PHE A 42 -0.86 -16.07 3.70
C PHE A 42 -0.08 -17.22 4.35
N LEU A 43 0.96 -17.71 3.69
CA LEU A 43 1.84 -18.74 4.22
C LEU A 43 2.57 -18.29 5.49
N SER A 44 2.87 -17.01 5.65
CA SER A 44 3.47 -16.49 6.89
C SER A 44 2.55 -16.65 8.10
N PHE A 45 1.23 -16.64 7.91
CA PHE A 45 0.27 -16.94 8.98
C PHE A 45 0.11 -18.44 9.25
N TRP A 46 0.23 -19.28 8.22
CA TRP A 46 -0.06 -20.72 8.30
C TRP A 46 1.16 -21.61 8.60
N ALA A 47 2.34 -21.21 8.11
CA ALA A 47 3.61 -21.89 8.27
C ALA A 47 4.35 -21.73 9.62
N PRO A 48 3.85 -21.09 10.71
CA PRO A 48 4.57 -21.09 12.00
C PRO A 48 4.91 -22.48 12.56
N ARG A 49 4.35 -23.56 12.00
CA ARG A 49 4.69 -24.95 12.30
C ARG A 49 6.05 -25.40 11.73
N TYR A 50 6.55 -24.75 10.69
CA TYR A 50 7.80 -25.06 10.00
C TYR A 50 8.75 -23.87 10.12
N GLY A 51 9.51 -23.82 11.22
CA GLY A 51 10.22 -22.62 11.68
C GLY A 51 11.07 -21.92 10.61
N TRP A 52 12.00 -22.64 9.97
CA TRP A 52 12.91 -22.04 8.98
C TRP A 52 12.18 -21.51 7.74
N LEU A 53 11.17 -22.23 7.26
CA LEU A 53 10.41 -21.88 6.07
C LEU A 53 9.59 -20.61 6.30
N ALA A 54 8.98 -20.47 7.47
CA ALA A 54 8.21 -19.29 7.82
C ALA A 54 9.07 -18.02 7.88
N HIS A 55 10.33 -18.11 8.33
CA HIS A 55 11.25 -16.98 8.30
C HIS A 55 11.64 -16.57 6.87
N ALA A 56 11.89 -17.54 5.99
CA ALA A 56 12.23 -17.28 4.60
C ALA A 56 11.07 -16.64 3.83
N VAL A 57 9.86 -17.19 4.00
CA VAL A 57 8.64 -16.69 3.35
C VAL A 57 8.28 -15.28 3.83
N LEU A 58 8.35 -15.03 5.14
CA LEU A 58 8.13 -13.69 5.70
C LEU A 58 9.19 -12.71 5.21
N GLY A 59 10.46 -13.14 5.16
CA GLY A 59 11.56 -12.32 4.65
C GLY A 59 11.36 -11.92 3.19
N ALA A 60 10.91 -12.84 2.33
CA ALA A 60 10.59 -12.55 0.94
C ALA A 60 9.46 -11.52 0.80
N ALA A 61 8.38 -11.68 1.57
CA ALA A 61 7.27 -10.73 1.57
C ALA A 61 7.70 -9.33 2.05
N VAL A 62 8.47 -9.27 3.13
CA VAL A 62 9.05 -8.03 3.68
C VAL A 62 9.97 -7.36 2.65
N ALA A 63 10.84 -8.11 1.97
CA ALA A 63 11.76 -7.55 1.00
C ALA A 63 11.02 -6.94 -0.21
N TYR A 64 9.97 -7.60 -0.71
CA TYR A 64 9.14 -7.08 -1.80
C TYR A 64 8.30 -5.86 -1.40
N ALA A 65 7.75 -5.85 -0.18
CA ALA A 65 7.06 -4.66 0.33
C ALA A 65 8.02 -3.49 0.57
N ALA A 66 9.28 -3.76 0.93
CA ALA A 66 10.29 -2.73 1.09
C ALA A 66 10.64 -2.05 -0.24
N THR A 67 10.71 -2.83 -1.33
CA THR A 67 10.95 -2.28 -2.67
C THR A 67 9.82 -1.34 -3.09
N ALA A 68 8.57 -1.73 -2.85
CA ALA A 68 7.42 -0.89 -3.14
C ALA A 68 7.45 0.40 -2.31
N ALA A 69 7.76 0.31 -1.01
CA ALA A 69 7.89 1.48 -0.13
C ALA A 69 8.97 2.47 -0.59
N VAL A 70 10.15 1.97 -0.99
CA VAL A 70 11.22 2.83 -1.52
C VAL A 70 10.80 3.50 -2.82
N GLN A 71 10.12 2.78 -3.72
CA GLN A 71 9.57 3.35 -4.94
C GLN A 71 8.59 4.49 -4.64
N THR A 72 7.67 4.30 -3.69
CA THR A 72 6.77 5.37 -3.25
C THR A 72 7.54 6.59 -2.74
N PHE A 73 8.57 6.41 -1.93
CA PHE A 73 9.36 7.53 -1.42
C PHE A 73 10.08 8.29 -2.54
N ILE A 74 10.62 7.58 -3.54
CA ILE A 74 11.25 8.22 -4.69
C ILE A 74 10.22 9.03 -5.49
N LEU A 75 9.06 8.45 -5.80
CA LEU A 75 7.98 9.12 -6.52
C LEU A 75 7.48 10.38 -5.79
N LEU A 76 7.35 10.30 -4.46
CA LEU A 76 6.93 11.44 -3.65
C LEU A 76 7.98 12.55 -3.67
N SER A 77 9.26 12.18 -3.56
CA SER A 77 10.38 13.14 -3.55
C SER A 77 10.58 13.86 -4.89
N ALA A 78 10.23 13.19 -5.99
CA ALA A 78 10.46 13.67 -7.35
C ALA A 78 9.19 14.21 -8.02
N ARG A 79 8.18 14.57 -7.23
CA ARG A 79 6.90 15.06 -7.74
C ARG A 79 7.13 16.31 -8.61
N LEU A 80 6.71 16.22 -9.87
CA LEU A 80 6.82 17.31 -10.84
C LEU A 80 5.69 18.32 -10.65
N VAL A 81 5.99 19.58 -10.94
CA VAL A 81 4.98 20.65 -11.00
C VAL A 81 4.17 20.46 -12.28
N PRO A 82 2.83 20.39 -12.22
CA PRO A 82 1.99 20.26 -13.40
C PRO A 82 2.25 21.41 -14.40
N ALA A 83 2.20 21.09 -15.69
CA ALA A 83 2.29 22.11 -16.73
C ALA A 83 1.12 23.11 -16.62
N PRO A 84 1.31 24.38 -17.03
CA PRO A 84 0.21 25.34 -17.05
C PRO A 84 -0.84 24.95 -18.10
N VAL A 85 -2.11 25.10 -17.75
CA VAL A 85 -3.25 24.86 -18.64
C VAL A 85 -3.23 25.88 -19.78
N GLN A 86 -3.40 25.43 -21.03
CA GLN A 86 -3.49 26.29 -22.21
C GLN A 86 -4.66 25.92 -23.10
N ASN A 87 -5.31 26.92 -23.68
CA ASN A 87 -6.49 26.69 -24.52
C ASN A 87 -6.09 26.56 -25.99
N VAL A 88 -6.59 25.52 -26.66
CA VAL A 88 -6.41 25.28 -28.10
C VAL A 88 -7.76 25.38 -28.78
N THR A 89 -7.87 26.22 -29.81
CA THR A 89 -9.12 26.37 -30.58
C THR A 89 -9.26 25.22 -31.57
N ILE A 90 -10.45 24.62 -31.64
CA ILE A 90 -10.75 23.49 -32.52
C ILE A 90 -11.98 23.79 -33.40
N PRO A 91 -12.08 23.23 -34.61
CA PRO A 91 -13.27 23.33 -35.43
C PRO A 91 -14.50 22.78 -34.69
N TYR A 92 -15.61 23.52 -34.74
CA TYR A 92 -16.84 23.10 -34.10
C TYR A 92 -17.51 21.96 -34.90
N ILE A 93 -17.63 20.79 -34.27
CA ILE A 93 -18.30 19.61 -34.83
C ILE A 93 -19.52 19.31 -33.97
N SER A 94 -20.71 19.28 -34.58
CA SER A 94 -21.96 18.97 -33.86
C SER A 94 -22.15 17.47 -33.70
N SER A 95 -22.46 17.03 -32.47
CA SER A 95 -22.72 15.62 -32.16
C SER A 95 -23.98 15.05 -32.83
N THR A 96 -24.97 15.88 -33.17
CA THR A 96 -26.27 15.41 -33.69
C THR A 96 -26.24 15.08 -35.18
N ASN A 97 -25.26 15.61 -35.92
CA ASN A 97 -25.12 15.45 -37.37
C ASN A 97 -23.79 14.78 -37.76
N LEU A 98 -23.28 13.87 -36.91
CA LEU A 98 -22.11 13.06 -37.24
C LEU A 98 -22.46 12.11 -38.39
N THR A 99 -21.98 12.42 -39.59
CA THR A 99 -22.19 11.62 -40.80
C THR A 99 -20.86 11.27 -41.45
N GLY A 100 -20.84 10.16 -42.20
CA GLY A 100 -19.64 9.71 -42.92
C GLY A 100 -18.48 9.37 -42.00
N TYR A 101 -17.30 9.91 -42.32
CA TYR A 101 -16.03 9.59 -41.65
C TYR A 101 -16.03 9.90 -40.15
N PHE A 102 -16.59 11.05 -39.74
CA PHE A 102 -16.57 11.47 -38.33
C PHE A 102 -17.32 10.53 -37.39
N ALA A 103 -18.30 9.76 -37.90
CA ALA A 103 -19.03 8.78 -37.09
C ALA A 103 -18.17 7.55 -36.72
N GLY A 104 -17.11 7.27 -37.49
CA GLY A 104 -16.17 6.17 -37.21
C GLY A 104 -15.07 6.54 -36.22
N ILE A 105 -14.89 7.83 -35.93
CA ILE A 105 -13.82 8.33 -35.06
C ILE A 105 -14.27 8.21 -33.59
N LYS A 106 -13.61 7.35 -32.82
CA LYS A 106 -13.88 7.23 -31.39
C LYS A 106 -13.29 8.39 -30.60
N ALA A 107 -13.91 8.70 -29.46
CA ALA A 107 -13.48 9.77 -28.54
C ALA A 107 -13.35 11.15 -29.20
N LEU A 108 -14.07 11.42 -30.29
CA LEU A 108 -14.04 12.71 -30.97
C LEU A 108 -14.66 13.80 -30.10
N VAL A 109 -13.95 14.92 -29.93
CA VAL A 109 -14.47 16.09 -29.22
C VAL A 109 -15.56 16.75 -30.07
N THR A 110 -16.78 16.84 -29.51
CA THR A 110 -17.94 17.43 -30.19
C THR A 110 -18.58 18.52 -29.33
N ASN A 111 -19.38 19.38 -29.97
CA ASN A 111 -20.10 20.49 -29.35
C ASN A 111 -19.22 21.52 -28.61
N ARG A 112 -17.92 21.56 -28.90
CA ARG A 112 -16.96 22.52 -28.32
C ARG A 112 -16.11 23.16 -29.42
N SER A 113 -15.69 24.41 -29.20
CA SER A 113 -14.81 25.17 -30.12
C SER A 113 -13.40 25.37 -29.57
N TYR A 114 -13.14 24.87 -28.36
CA TYR A 114 -11.82 24.88 -27.74
C TYR A 114 -11.69 23.69 -26.79
N VAL A 115 -10.44 23.31 -26.52
CA VAL A 115 -10.06 22.31 -25.52
C VAL A 115 -8.95 22.87 -24.64
N GLU A 116 -8.96 22.48 -23.37
CA GLU A 116 -7.94 22.86 -22.39
C GLU A 116 -6.87 21.77 -22.38
N VAL A 117 -5.66 22.11 -22.82
CA VAL A 117 -4.53 21.20 -22.91
C VAL A 117 -3.63 21.43 -21.70
N GLN A 118 -3.51 20.39 -20.88
CA GLN A 118 -2.55 20.31 -19.79
C GLN A 118 -1.80 18.98 -19.92
N PRO A 119 -0.58 18.97 -20.49
CA PRO A 119 0.19 17.73 -20.65
C PRO A 119 0.41 17.03 -19.31
N ASP A 120 -0.09 15.81 -19.22
CA ASP A 120 0.08 14.97 -18.04
C ASP A 120 0.03 13.48 -18.42
N TYR A 121 0.32 12.60 -17.46
CA TYR A 121 0.30 11.15 -17.65
C TYR A 121 -0.32 10.43 -16.45
N LEU A 122 -0.88 9.24 -16.71
CA LEU A 122 -1.29 8.28 -15.69
C LEU A 122 -0.15 7.29 -15.41
N GLU A 123 0.07 6.94 -14.15
CA GLU A 123 1.06 5.94 -13.75
C GLU A 123 0.35 4.73 -13.17
N LEU A 124 0.11 3.69 -13.99
CA LEU A 124 -0.67 2.52 -13.58
C LEU A 124 0.05 1.63 -12.56
N ASP A 125 1.37 1.79 -12.38
CA ASP A 125 2.06 1.10 -11.28
C ASP A 125 1.63 1.60 -9.90
N ILE A 126 1.05 2.80 -9.79
CA ILE A 126 0.68 3.36 -8.48
C ILE A 126 -0.34 2.47 -7.78
N ASP A 127 -1.26 1.85 -8.50
CA ASP A 127 -2.29 0.97 -7.95
C ASP A 127 -1.69 -0.34 -7.41
N ALA A 128 -0.76 -0.91 -8.16
CA ALA A 128 -0.03 -2.11 -7.74
C ALA A 128 0.93 -1.83 -6.57
N VAL A 129 1.60 -0.67 -6.56
CA VAL A 129 2.41 -0.23 -5.41
C VAL A 129 1.52 0.01 -4.18
N THR A 130 0.35 0.60 -4.38
CA THR A 130 -0.66 0.82 -3.34
C THR A 130 -1.11 -0.49 -2.72
N SER A 131 -1.38 -1.51 -3.54
CA SER A 131 -1.79 -2.83 -3.06
C SER A 131 -0.72 -3.44 -2.14
N VAL A 132 0.55 -3.37 -2.53
CA VAL A 132 1.66 -3.96 -1.77
C VAL A 132 1.93 -3.21 -0.47
N VAL A 133 2.03 -1.87 -0.51
CA VAL A 133 2.39 -1.05 0.65
C VAL A 133 1.29 -1.09 1.71
N ILE A 134 0.02 -0.93 1.31
CA ILE A 134 -1.10 -0.90 2.26
C ILE A 134 -1.32 -2.30 2.85
N THR A 135 -1.26 -3.37 2.06
CA THR A 135 -1.35 -4.74 2.62
C THR A 135 -0.22 -5.02 3.61
N ALA A 136 1.02 -4.62 3.31
CA ALA A 136 2.15 -4.81 4.21
C ALA A 136 1.94 -4.11 5.56
N TYR A 137 1.37 -2.91 5.53
CA TYR A 137 1.00 -2.16 6.73
C TYR A 137 -0.13 -2.85 7.52
N LEU A 138 -1.25 -3.16 6.84
CA LEU A 138 -2.43 -3.77 7.47
C LEU A 138 -2.11 -5.16 8.06
N VAL A 139 -1.25 -5.94 7.43
CA VAL A 139 -0.83 -7.25 7.93
C VAL A 139 0.05 -7.14 9.20
N GLY A 140 0.67 -5.99 9.44
CA GLY A 140 1.56 -5.74 10.57
C GLY A 140 0.93 -6.02 11.94
N LEU A 141 -0.28 -5.54 12.18
CA LEU A 141 -0.98 -5.67 13.48
C LEU A 141 -1.48 -7.11 13.74
N PRO A 142 -2.14 -7.80 12.78
CA PRO A 142 -2.43 -9.22 12.88
C PRO A 142 -1.17 -10.07 13.07
N LEU A 143 -0.06 -9.79 12.38
CA LEU A 143 1.19 -10.52 12.57
C LEU A 143 1.75 -10.35 13.98
N GLN A 144 1.71 -9.14 14.54
CA GLN A 144 2.10 -8.92 15.94
C GLN A 144 1.21 -9.68 16.92
N CYS A 145 -0.09 -9.82 16.63
CA CYS A 145 -1.03 -10.53 17.49
C CYS A 145 -0.93 -12.07 17.34
N TRP A 146 -0.84 -12.59 16.11
CA TRP A 146 -0.92 -14.01 15.80
C TRP A 146 0.42 -14.75 15.78
N SER A 147 1.50 -14.07 15.35
CA SER A 147 2.76 -14.75 15.06
C SER A 147 3.53 -15.07 16.35
N ARG A 148 3.96 -16.33 16.47
CA ARG A 148 4.95 -16.76 17.48
C ARG A 148 6.38 -16.35 17.08
N ILE A 149 6.61 -16.19 15.78
CA ILE A 149 7.94 -15.93 15.21
C ILE A 149 8.44 -14.55 15.61
N THR A 150 7.61 -13.51 15.45
CA THR A 150 7.94 -12.12 15.78
C THR A 150 8.21 -11.88 17.28
N ARG A 151 8.00 -12.91 18.10
CA ARG A 151 8.06 -12.90 19.57
C ARG A 151 9.22 -13.68 20.16
N ALA A 152 10.03 -14.34 19.34
CA ALA A 152 11.17 -15.13 19.83
C ALA A 152 12.26 -14.26 20.51
N SER A 153 12.34 -12.96 20.21
CA SER A 153 13.28 -12.04 20.86
C SER A 153 12.79 -10.59 20.85
N THR A 154 13.24 -9.78 21.81
CA THR A 154 12.92 -8.35 21.88
C THR A 154 13.40 -7.60 20.64
N VAL A 155 14.56 -8.00 20.10
CA VAL A 155 15.15 -7.41 18.90
C VAL A 155 14.28 -7.63 17.67
N LEU A 156 13.74 -8.83 17.49
CA LEU A 156 12.84 -9.12 16.38
C LEU A 156 11.51 -8.35 16.51
N HIS A 157 10.99 -8.22 17.74
CA HIS A 157 9.81 -7.39 18.00
C HIS A 157 10.06 -5.91 17.63
N ARG A 158 11.22 -5.35 18.00
CA ARG A 158 11.62 -3.99 17.60
C ARG A 158 11.78 -3.85 16.09
N LEU A 159 12.32 -4.86 15.41
CA LEU A 159 12.46 -4.86 13.96
C LEU A 159 11.10 -4.82 13.26
N VAL A 160 10.13 -5.60 13.74
CA VAL A 160 8.74 -5.58 13.25
C VAL A 160 8.05 -4.24 13.53
N LEU A 161 8.36 -3.60 14.66
CA LEU A 161 7.85 -2.26 14.96
C LEU A 161 8.43 -1.22 14.00
N VAL A 162 9.75 -1.23 13.77
CA VAL A 162 10.40 -0.34 12.79
C VAL A 162 9.82 -0.58 11.40
N TRP A 163 9.66 -1.83 11.00
CA TRP A 163 9.00 -2.21 9.76
C TRP A 163 7.60 -1.59 9.63
N ASN A 164 6.75 -1.74 10.65
CA ASN A 164 5.40 -1.16 10.63
C ASN A 164 5.40 0.37 10.56
N LEU A 165 6.38 1.06 11.17
CA LEU A 165 6.53 2.51 11.04
C LEU A 165 6.94 2.92 9.61
N VAL A 166 7.86 2.18 8.99
CA VAL A 166 8.27 2.42 7.61
C VAL A 166 7.10 2.17 6.65
N MET A 167 6.35 1.07 6.85
CA MET A 167 5.16 0.77 6.04
C MET A 167 4.05 1.81 6.24
N LEU A 168 3.88 2.34 7.46
CA LEU A 168 2.93 3.44 7.72
C LEU A 168 3.33 4.70 6.96
N ALA A 169 4.61 5.08 7.04
CA ALA A 169 5.12 6.23 6.30
C ALA A 169 4.90 6.05 4.79
N ALA A 170 5.22 4.87 4.26
CA ALA A 170 4.98 4.54 2.84
C ALA A 170 3.49 4.57 2.48
N SER A 171 2.61 4.10 3.36
CA SER A 171 1.15 4.12 3.14
C SER A 171 0.64 5.55 3.07
N ILE A 172 1.09 6.44 3.96
CA ILE A 172 0.77 7.87 3.91
C ILE A 172 1.29 8.50 2.62
N SER A 173 2.53 8.19 2.22
CA SER A 173 3.12 8.69 0.98
C SER A 173 2.34 8.24 -0.26
N VAL A 174 1.92 6.97 -0.31
CA VAL A 174 1.06 6.44 -1.37
C VAL A 174 -0.26 7.19 -1.40
N LEU A 175 -0.94 7.36 -0.26
CA LEU A 175 -2.25 8.02 -0.23
C LEU A 175 -2.21 9.49 -0.68
N ILE A 176 -1.07 10.16 -0.51
CA ILE A 176 -0.83 11.51 -1.03
C ILE A 176 -0.61 11.48 -2.54
N LEU A 177 0.16 10.50 -3.04
CA LEU A 177 0.49 10.36 -4.46
C LEU A 177 -0.67 9.85 -5.31
N TRP A 178 -1.46 8.93 -4.77
CA TRP A 178 -2.49 8.20 -5.48
C TRP A 178 -3.44 9.11 -6.26
N PRO A 179 -4.12 10.11 -5.67
CA PRO A 179 -5.00 10.99 -6.46
C PRO A 179 -4.29 11.77 -7.58
N HIS A 180 -2.99 12.01 -7.46
CA HIS A 180 -2.24 12.79 -8.45
C HIS A 180 -1.65 11.95 -9.58
N LEU A 181 -1.41 10.66 -9.35
CA LEU A 181 -0.86 9.75 -10.36
C LEU A 181 -1.93 8.84 -10.97
N ASN A 182 -3.03 8.65 -10.24
CA ASN A 182 -4.14 7.78 -10.60
C ASN A 182 -5.25 8.54 -11.35
N VAL A 183 -5.32 9.86 -11.24
CA VAL A 183 -6.31 10.69 -11.95
C VAL A 183 -5.58 11.79 -12.69
N ALA A 184 -5.68 11.77 -14.02
CA ALA A 184 -5.07 12.76 -14.90
C ALA A 184 -6.15 13.65 -15.53
N PRO A 185 -5.85 14.93 -15.81
CA PRO A 185 -6.74 15.77 -16.58
C PRO A 185 -6.92 15.19 -18.00
N ALA A 186 -8.04 15.53 -18.64
CA ALA A 186 -8.33 15.07 -20.00
C ALA A 186 -7.18 15.39 -20.96
N GLN A 187 -6.63 14.35 -21.58
CA GLN A 187 -5.57 14.47 -22.58
C GLN A 187 -6.18 14.42 -23.97
N TYR A 188 -5.55 15.08 -24.93
CA TYR A 188 -6.05 15.16 -26.31
C TYR A 188 -4.97 14.80 -27.31
N ARG A 189 -5.34 14.24 -28.45
CA ARG A 189 -4.49 14.22 -29.65
C ARG A 189 -5.10 15.09 -30.73
N PHE A 190 -4.23 15.68 -31.54
CA PHE A 190 -4.60 16.51 -32.67
C PHE A 190 -4.11 15.85 -33.96
N CYS A 191 -5.03 15.66 -34.91
CA CYS A 191 -4.76 15.01 -36.19
C CYS A 191 -5.54 15.71 -37.30
N TYR A 192 -5.20 15.40 -38.56
CA TYR A 192 -6.12 15.62 -39.66
C TYR A 192 -7.24 14.59 -39.61
N ALA A 193 -8.47 15.01 -39.93
CA ALA A 193 -9.63 14.12 -39.92
C ALA A 193 -9.33 12.75 -40.57
N ASN A 194 -8.86 12.73 -41.83
CA ASN A 194 -8.69 11.48 -42.59
C ASN A 194 -7.34 10.76 -42.37
N VAL A 195 -6.50 11.24 -41.45
CA VAL A 195 -5.14 10.70 -41.21
C VAL A 195 -4.92 10.60 -39.71
N ASP A 196 -5.77 9.82 -39.03
CA ASP A 196 -5.63 9.53 -37.61
C ASP A 196 -4.95 8.18 -37.35
N ASP A 197 -4.31 8.04 -36.19
CA ASP A 197 -3.58 6.83 -35.79
C ASP A 197 -4.51 5.69 -35.28
N GLY A 198 -5.82 5.82 -35.47
CA GLY A 198 -6.82 4.86 -35.03
C GLY A 198 -6.84 4.68 -33.50
N ASP A 199 -7.29 3.52 -33.03
CA ASP A 199 -7.39 3.21 -31.58
C ASP A 199 -6.13 2.53 -31.01
N SER A 200 -5.09 2.37 -31.83
CA SER A 200 -3.89 1.63 -31.46
C SER A 200 -3.03 2.37 -30.44
N PHE A 201 -2.29 1.63 -29.61
CA PHE A 201 -1.30 2.22 -28.70
C PHE A 201 -0.16 2.83 -29.52
N GLN A 202 0.02 4.14 -29.37
CA GLN A 202 1.18 4.83 -29.91
C GLN A 202 2.24 4.98 -28.82
N ASN A 203 3.47 4.59 -29.13
CA ASN A 203 4.60 4.77 -28.22
C ASN A 203 5.11 6.21 -28.33
N SER A 204 5.49 6.78 -27.19
CA SER A 204 6.12 8.10 -27.14
C SER A 204 7.51 8.05 -27.78
N ASN A 205 7.69 8.76 -28.88
CA ASN A 205 9.03 9.11 -29.38
C ASN A 205 9.45 10.54 -28.95
N GLY A 206 8.64 11.16 -28.08
CA GLY A 206 8.67 12.61 -27.87
C GLY A 206 8.17 13.37 -29.10
N TRP A 207 7.67 14.60 -28.89
CA TRP A 207 7.49 15.53 -30.00
C TRP A 207 8.75 16.37 -30.19
N ASP A 208 9.07 16.70 -31.44
CA ASP A 208 10.25 17.50 -31.77
C ASP A 208 10.03 18.97 -31.41
N LYS A 209 10.96 19.51 -30.61
CA LYS A 209 10.95 20.89 -30.15
C LYS A 209 11.06 21.91 -31.28
N HIS A 210 11.55 21.53 -32.47
CA HIS A 210 11.61 22.43 -33.61
C HIS A 210 10.22 22.92 -34.08
N TYR A 211 9.18 22.11 -33.86
CA TYR A 211 7.80 22.48 -34.22
C TYR A 211 7.10 23.32 -33.17
N TRP A 212 7.66 23.40 -31.95
CA TRP A 212 7.09 24.19 -30.86
C TRP A 212 7.10 25.68 -31.20
N ASP A 213 5.93 26.31 -31.02
CA ASP A 213 5.73 27.72 -31.30
C ASP A 213 5.11 28.43 -30.10
N GLN A 214 5.85 28.45 -28.97
CA GLN A 214 5.54 29.10 -27.69
C GLN A 214 4.27 28.63 -26.94
N THR A 215 3.15 28.45 -27.63
CA THR A 215 1.86 28.02 -27.10
C THR A 215 1.34 26.79 -27.82
N TRP A 216 0.53 25.99 -27.13
CA TRP A 216 -0.13 24.82 -27.73
C TRP A 216 -1.03 25.22 -28.90
N ASN A 217 -1.72 26.35 -28.80
CA ASN A 217 -2.62 26.80 -29.85
C ASN A 217 -1.86 27.11 -31.15
N GLN A 218 -0.79 27.90 -31.07
CA GLN A 218 0.04 28.24 -32.23
C GLN A 218 0.70 26.99 -32.82
N THR A 219 1.23 26.10 -31.96
CA THR A 219 1.89 24.87 -32.39
C THR A 219 0.92 23.96 -33.16
N VAL A 220 -0.29 23.73 -32.64
CA VAL A 220 -1.29 22.87 -33.29
C VAL A 220 -1.79 23.50 -34.60
N TRP A 221 -2.09 24.80 -34.63
CA TRP A 221 -2.54 25.46 -35.87
C TRP A 221 -1.43 25.60 -36.92
N LYS A 222 -0.17 25.71 -36.50
CA LYS A 222 0.98 25.67 -37.41
C LYS A 222 1.15 24.30 -38.06
N LEU A 223 0.89 23.22 -37.32
CA LEU A 223 1.03 21.85 -37.79
C LEU A 223 -0.19 21.30 -38.54
N PHE A 224 -1.41 21.75 -38.22
CA PHE A 224 -2.64 21.14 -38.75
C PHE A 224 -3.65 22.18 -39.29
N GLY A 225 -3.34 23.47 -39.21
CA GLY A 225 -4.25 24.54 -39.59
C GLY A 225 -4.36 24.76 -41.10
N GLN A 226 -3.34 24.38 -41.86
CA GLN A 226 -3.36 24.46 -43.32
C GLN A 226 -3.94 23.17 -43.95
N PRO A 227 -4.52 23.25 -45.16
CA PRO A 227 -4.92 22.07 -45.91
C PRO A 227 -3.77 21.06 -46.05
N LEU A 228 -4.09 19.76 -45.96
CA LEU A 228 -3.11 18.67 -45.96
C LEU A 228 -2.10 18.77 -47.13
N LEU A 229 -2.58 19.12 -48.33
CA LEU A 229 -1.76 19.19 -49.55
C LEU A 229 -0.77 20.38 -49.56
N ASP A 230 -1.09 21.46 -48.85
CA ASP A 230 -0.28 22.69 -48.83
C ASP A 230 0.71 22.73 -47.65
N ASN A 231 0.54 21.82 -46.68
CA ASN A 231 1.28 21.84 -45.43
C ASN A 231 2.61 21.06 -45.49
N ARG A 232 3.66 21.73 -45.96
CA ARG A 232 5.03 21.17 -46.00
C ARG A 232 5.59 20.80 -44.62
N LEU A 233 5.15 21.47 -43.55
CA LEU A 233 5.65 21.19 -42.20
C LEU A 233 5.17 19.83 -41.71
N TRP A 234 3.90 19.50 -41.97
CA TRP A 234 3.33 18.21 -41.60
C TRP A 234 3.96 17.04 -42.37
N PHE A 235 4.27 17.17 -43.66
CA PHE A 235 4.94 16.11 -44.42
C PHE A 235 6.32 15.72 -43.87
N ASN A 236 6.99 16.65 -43.18
CA ASN A 236 8.27 16.39 -42.51
C ASN A 236 8.09 15.89 -41.07
N TYR A 237 6.87 15.95 -40.53
CA TYR A 237 6.57 15.50 -39.18
C TYR A 237 6.49 13.97 -39.15
N THR A 238 7.10 13.37 -38.12
CA THR A 238 7.34 11.92 -38.08
C THR A 238 6.11 11.09 -37.70
N SER A 239 5.08 11.71 -37.14
CA SER A 239 3.84 11.05 -36.70
C SER A 239 2.62 11.68 -37.36
N ASN A 240 1.53 10.94 -37.52
CA ASN A 240 0.31 11.47 -38.15
C ASN A 240 -0.40 12.47 -37.24
N CYS A 241 -0.42 12.15 -35.94
CA CYS A 241 -1.02 12.94 -34.88
C CYS A 241 0.04 13.57 -33.96
N MET A 242 -0.33 14.69 -33.34
CA MET A 242 0.44 15.29 -32.24
C MET A 242 -0.21 14.98 -30.89
N TYR A 243 0.63 14.55 -29.95
CA TYR A 243 0.26 14.15 -28.60
C TYR A 243 0.95 15.09 -27.59
N PRO A 244 0.23 16.04 -26.96
CA PRO A 244 0.82 16.97 -26.00
C PRO A 244 1.46 16.29 -24.79
N CYS A 245 0.92 15.15 -24.36
CA CYS A 245 1.45 14.36 -23.26
C CYS A 245 2.79 13.69 -23.57
N PHE A 246 3.14 13.48 -24.85
CA PHE A 246 4.47 12.98 -25.23
C PHE A 246 5.51 14.03 -24.84
N SER A 247 6.72 13.62 -24.45
CA SER A 247 7.73 14.46 -23.77
C SER A 247 7.49 14.78 -22.29
N THR A 248 6.37 14.36 -21.68
CA THR A 248 6.31 14.26 -20.22
C THR A 248 7.24 13.14 -19.74
N SER A 249 7.89 13.33 -18.59
CA SER A 249 8.88 12.39 -18.06
C SER A 249 8.57 12.04 -16.61
N GLN A 250 8.81 10.79 -16.25
CA GLN A 250 8.70 10.28 -14.88
C GLN A 250 10.10 9.81 -14.45
N ILE A 251 10.50 10.06 -13.20
CA ILE A 251 11.92 9.88 -12.77
C ILE A 251 12.42 8.43 -12.84
N LEU A 252 11.52 7.45 -12.70
CA LEU A 252 11.83 6.03 -12.68
C LEU A 252 11.69 5.38 -14.06
N ARG A 253 11.16 6.08 -15.06
CA ARG A 253 10.83 5.53 -16.37
C ARG A 253 11.47 6.31 -17.50
N GLN A 254 11.62 5.64 -18.63
CA GLN A 254 12.02 6.30 -19.86
C GLN A 254 10.81 7.00 -20.47
N ALA A 255 10.96 8.22 -20.95
CA ALA A 255 9.88 8.95 -21.63
C ALA A 255 9.33 8.19 -22.87
N THR A 256 10.09 7.21 -23.40
CA THR A 256 9.68 6.37 -24.52
C THR A 256 8.75 5.22 -24.16
N SER A 257 8.57 4.91 -22.87
CA SER A 257 7.64 3.86 -22.43
C SER A 257 6.21 4.35 -22.22
N LEU A 258 6.00 5.67 -22.28
CA LEU A 258 4.67 6.28 -22.27
C LEU A 258 3.90 5.85 -23.52
N LYS A 259 2.65 5.41 -23.34
CA LYS A 259 1.76 5.00 -24.42
C LYS A 259 0.52 5.88 -24.44
N ALA A 260 0.05 6.24 -25.63
CA ALA A 260 -1.22 6.92 -25.81
C ALA A 260 -2.22 6.03 -26.55
N SER A 261 -3.48 6.05 -26.12
CA SER A 261 -4.60 5.38 -26.79
C SER A 261 -5.85 6.26 -26.76
N ALA A 262 -6.74 6.11 -27.74
CA ALA A 262 -8.03 6.81 -27.73
C ALA A 262 -8.87 6.41 -26.52
N LEU A 263 -9.57 7.37 -25.90
CA LEU A 263 -10.38 7.12 -24.71
C LEU A 263 -11.63 6.31 -25.08
N THR A 264 -11.51 4.99 -25.00
CA THR A 264 -12.60 4.04 -25.26
C THR A 264 -12.91 3.25 -23.99
N PRO A 265 -14.12 2.67 -23.83
CA PRO A 265 -14.48 1.93 -22.62
C PRO A 265 -13.54 0.76 -22.25
N ASN A 266 -12.78 0.26 -23.23
CA ASN A 266 -11.82 -0.84 -23.07
C ASN A 266 -10.37 -0.35 -23.02
N ALA A 267 -10.11 0.95 -23.16
CA ALA A 267 -8.77 1.50 -23.06
C ALA A 267 -8.32 1.53 -21.59
N PRO A 268 -7.04 1.25 -21.31
CA PRO A 268 -6.50 1.36 -19.96
C PRO A 268 -6.61 2.81 -19.49
N GLY A 269 -6.99 3.00 -18.23
CA GLY A 269 -7.25 4.32 -17.69
C GLY A 269 -8.69 4.83 -17.89
N ALA A 270 -9.46 4.29 -18.84
CA ALA A 270 -10.62 5.02 -19.35
C ALA A 270 -11.87 5.03 -18.44
N LYS A 271 -11.99 4.06 -17.52
CA LYS A 271 -13.20 3.90 -16.69
C LYS A 271 -13.02 4.41 -15.26
N LEU A 272 -11.89 4.10 -14.62
CA LEU A 272 -11.67 4.34 -13.19
C LEU A 272 -10.75 5.53 -12.90
N HIS A 273 -9.96 5.99 -13.87
CA HIS A 273 -8.92 7.02 -13.69
C HIS A 273 -9.36 8.41 -14.16
N THR A 274 -10.68 8.64 -14.17
CA THR A 274 -11.30 9.94 -14.42
C THR A 274 -11.83 10.50 -13.11
N ASP A 275 -11.95 11.82 -12.99
CA ASP A 275 -12.52 12.46 -11.79
C ASP A 275 -13.89 11.88 -11.40
N ALA A 276 -14.72 11.57 -12.40
CA ALA A 276 -16.04 10.97 -12.19
C ALA A 276 -15.95 9.52 -11.72
N GLY A 277 -15.06 8.71 -12.31
CA GLY A 277 -14.83 7.32 -11.91
C GLY A 277 -14.29 7.23 -10.49
N TYR A 278 -13.25 7.99 -10.19
CA TYR A 278 -12.62 8.06 -8.88
C TYR A 278 -13.60 8.53 -7.78
N GLY A 279 -14.39 9.57 -8.04
CA GLY A 279 -15.37 10.07 -7.08
C GLY A 279 -16.54 9.14 -6.79
N SER A 280 -16.77 8.13 -7.64
CA SER A 280 -17.88 7.17 -7.51
C SER A 280 -17.51 5.85 -6.81
N ASP A 281 -16.25 5.66 -6.41
CA ASP A 281 -15.79 4.42 -5.79
C ASP A 281 -16.11 4.38 -4.27
N ASP A 282 -17.17 3.64 -3.93
CA ASP A 282 -17.64 3.46 -2.55
C ASP A 282 -16.63 2.77 -1.62
N PHE A 283 -15.62 2.08 -2.17
CA PHE A 283 -14.64 1.33 -1.37
C PHE A 283 -13.41 2.17 -0.98
N GLN A 284 -13.18 3.30 -1.65
CA GLN A 284 -12.09 4.20 -1.29
C GLN A 284 -12.09 4.64 0.20
N PRO A 285 -13.21 5.08 0.82
CA PRO A 285 -13.23 5.45 2.24
C PRO A 285 -12.88 4.28 3.18
N LEU A 286 -13.06 3.03 2.75
CA LEU A 286 -12.69 1.85 3.54
C LEU A 286 -11.19 1.79 3.80
N ILE A 287 -10.37 2.25 2.86
CA ILE A 287 -8.90 2.24 2.98
C ILE A 287 -8.45 3.21 4.06
N TYR A 288 -8.95 4.44 4.02
CA TYR A 288 -8.64 5.48 4.99
C TYR A 288 -9.12 5.07 6.39
N THR A 289 -10.32 4.49 6.50
CA THR A 289 -10.85 4.00 7.78
C THR A 289 -10.07 2.79 8.31
N ALA A 290 -9.61 1.88 7.44
CA ALA A 290 -8.76 0.76 7.82
C ALA A 290 -7.40 1.23 8.35
N ILE A 291 -6.71 2.12 7.63
CA ILE A 291 -5.39 2.62 8.06
C ILE A 291 -5.51 3.42 9.37
N THR A 292 -6.50 4.31 9.48
CA THR A 292 -6.73 5.11 10.71
C THR A 292 -7.12 4.24 11.92
N SER A 293 -7.96 3.23 11.73
CA SER A 293 -8.32 2.32 12.83
C SER A 293 -7.14 1.43 13.25
N PHE A 294 -6.35 0.91 12.31
CA PHE A 294 -5.17 0.10 12.61
C PHE A 294 -4.06 0.91 13.27
N THR A 295 -3.80 2.13 12.79
CA THR A 295 -2.86 3.06 13.44
C THR A 295 -3.30 3.39 14.86
N ALA A 296 -4.57 3.72 15.08
CA ALA A 296 -5.12 3.99 16.40
C ALA A 296 -4.97 2.78 17.33
N ALA A 297 -5.32 1.58 16.85
CA ALA A 297 -5.15 0.34 17.61
C ALA A 297 -3.68 0.07 17.97
N GLN A 298 -2.77 0.26 17.00
CA GLN A 298 -1.33 0.05 17.21
C GLN A 298 -0.75 1.05 18.22
N LEU A 299 -1.08 2.34 18.10
CA LEU A 299 -0.65 3.39 19.03
C LEU A 299 -1.21 3.16 20.42
N PHE A 300 -2.48 2.77 20.52
CA PHE A 300 -3.11 2.42 21.79
C PHE A 300 -2.38 1.25 22.47
N LEU A 301 -2.15 0.14 21.76
CA LEU A 301 -1.42 -1.02 22.32
C LEU A 301 0.03 -0.66 22.72
N LEU A 302 0.71 0.19 21.94
CA LEU A 302 2.05 0.68 22.28
C LEU A 302 2.05 1.58 23.53
N ALA A 303 1.09 2.50 23.63
CA ALA A 303 0.93 3.38 24.78
C ALA A 303 0.67 2.57 26.06
N MET A 304 -0.26 1.60 25.99
CA MET A 304 -0.58 0.71 27.11
C MET A 304 0.62 -0.14 27.53
N GLY A 305 1.41 -0.64 26.57
CA GLY A 305 2.62 -1.41 26.84
C GLY A 305 3.77 -0.58 27.44
N ARG A 306 3.95 0.67 27.01
CA ARG A 306 5.05 1.54 27.50
C ARG A 306 4.74 2.22 28.83
N LEU A 307 3.51 2.69 28.99
CA LEU A 307 3.12 3.46 30.16
C LEU A 307 2.80 2.59 31.38
N LYS A 308 2.90 1.25 31.24
CA LYS A 308 2.61 0.26 32.30
C LYS A 308 1.26 0.51 32.98
N PHE A 309 0.30 1.11 32.26
CA PHE A 309 -1.04 1.37 32.77
C PHE A 309 -1.86 0.08 32.87
N CYS A 310 -1.53 -0.92 32.06
CA CYS A 310 -2.07 -2.26 32.25
C CYS A 310 -1.37 -2.96 33.42
N THR A 311 -2.19 -3.65 34.20
CA THR A 311 -1.66 -4.62 35.16
C THR A 311 -0.89 -5.70 34.40
N GLU A 312 0.11 -6.35 35.02
CA GLU A 312 0.87 -7.48 34.43
C GLU A 312 -0.01 -8.68 33.98
N ARG A 313 -1.34 -8.57 34.15
CA ARG A 313 -2.34 -9.62 33.97
C ARG A 313 -2.79 -9.82 32.53
N VAL A 314 -2.83 -8.75 31.72
CA VAL A 314 -3.21 -8.86 30.30
C VAL A 314 -1.93 -8.96 29.47
N PRO A 315 -1.64 -10.13 28.87
CA PRO A 315 -0.42 -10.30 28.09
C PRO A 315 -0.59 -9.62 26.73
N ILE A 316 -0.36 -8.30 26.67
CA ILE A 316 -0.33 -7.51 25.41
C ILE A 316 0.70 -8.11 24.45
N TYR A 317 1.82 -8.58 25.00
CA TYR A 317 2.90 -9.21 24.27
C TYR A 317 2.64 -10.70 23.98
N GLU A 318 1.58 -11.35 24.49
CA GLU A 318 1.22 -12.77 24.24
C GLU A 318 -0.31 -13.02 24.26
N PRO A 319 -1.11 -12.46 23.32
CA PRO A 319 -2.56 -12.55 23.29
C PRO A 319 -3.08 -13.97 23.07
N ARG A 320 -2.27 -14.92 22.58
CA ARG A 320 -2.67 -16.34 22.59
C ARG A 320 -2.84 -16.89 24.00
N GLN A 321 -2.08 -16.37 24.97
CA GLN A 321 -2.26 -16.75 26.37
C GLN A 321 -3.58 -16.22 26.95
N LEU A 322 -4.23 -15.24 26.31
CA LEU A 322 -5.60 -14.86 26.69
C LEU A 322 -6.52 -16.08 26.65
N TRP A 323 -6.37 -16.95 25.64
CA TRP A 323 -7.26 -18.09 25.48
C TRP A 323 -6.95 -19.23 26.46
N THR A 324 -5.68 -19.41 26.82
CA THR A 324 -5.25 -20.44 27.78
C THR A 324 -5.52 -20.01 29.22
N ARG A 325 -5.26 -18.74 29.56
CA ARG A 325 -5.47 -18.16 30.91
C ARG A 325 -6.85 -17.52 31.08
N ARG A 326 -7.80 -17.73 30.16
CA ARG A 326 -9.11 -17.06 30.17
C ARG A 326 -9.85 -17.16 31.50
N LYS A 327 -9.75 -18.30 32.20
CA LYS A 327 -10.42 -18.52 33.49
C LYS A 327 -9.80 -17.68 34.60
N GLU A 328 -8.47 -17.59 34.65
CA GLU A 328 -7.73 -16.80 35.63
C GLU A 328 -8.00 -15.30 35.44
N ILE A 329 -7.97 -14.85 34.17
CA ILE A 329 -8.27 -13.47 33.79
C ILE A 329 -9.71 -13.09 34.18
N TRP A 330 -10.68 -13.95 33.86
CA TRP A 330 -12.09 -13.71 34.19
C TRP A 330 -12.35 -13.68 35.70
N GLN A 331 -11.71 -14.55 36.47
CA GLN A 331 -11.81 -14.56 37.92
C GLN A 331 -11.25 -13.27 38.54
N SER A 332 -10.10 -12.80 38.04
CA SER A 332 -9.51 -11.53 38.47
C SER A 332 -10.42 -10.35 38.15
N PHE A 333 -11.01 -10.31 36.95
CA PHE A 333 -11.93 -9.26 36.53
C PHE A 333 -13.19 -9.20 37.38
N ASN A 334 -13.80 -10.35 37.65
CA ASN A 334 -15.00 -10.41 38.49
C ASN A 334 -14.69 -9.92 39.92
N GLY A 335 -13.49 -10.21 40.43
CA GLY A 335 -13.02 -9.69 41.72
C GLY A 335 -12.86 -8.17 41.75
N ASP A 336 -12.36 -7.56 40.68
CA ASP A 336 -12.16 -6.11 40.59
C ASP A 336 -13.46 -5.36 40.31
N PHE A 337 -14.35 -5.91 39.49
CA PHE A 337 -15.69 -5.37 39.28
C PHE A 337 -16.48 -5.34 40.58
N LYS A 338 -16.49 -6.44 41.35
CA LYS A 338 -17.17 -6.48 42.66
C LYS A 338 -16.58 -5.47 43.65
N ARG A 339 -15.25 -5.36 43.75
CA ARG A 339 -14.59 -4.39 44.63
C ARG A 339 -14.89 -2.95 44.21
N GLY A 340 -14.81 -2.66 42.91
CA GLY A 340 -15.14 -1.36 42.34
C GLY A 340 -16.60 -0.96 42.54
N TRP A 341 -17.52 -1.90 42.33
CA TRP A 341 -18.96 -1.70 42.53
C TRP A 341 -19.31 -1.40 43.99
N VAL A 342 -18.69 -2.12 44.94
CA VAL A 342 -18.88 -1.85 46.37
C VAL A 342 -18.36 -0.46 46.75
N HIS A 343 -17.20 -0.04 46.23
CA HIS A 343 -16.69 1.31 46.47
C HIS A 343 -17.57 2.40 45.84
N LEU A 344 -18.08 2.19 44.62
CA LEU A 344 -18.96 3.13 43.94
C LEU A 344 -20.32 3.24 44.66
N MET A 345 -20.90 2.12 45.08
CA MET A 345 -22.16 2.12 45.84
C MET A 345 -22.02 2.73 47.23
N ASN A 346 -20.88 2.53 47.90
CA ASN A 346 -20.61 3.19 49.19
C ASN A 346 -20.38 4.70 49.02
N PHE A 347 -19.75 5.12 47.93
CA PHE A 347 -19.60 6.54 47.60
C PHE A 347 -20.96 7.20 47.29
N LEU A 348 -21.82 6.53 46.51
CA LEU A 348 -23.16 7.01 46.16
C LEU A 348 -24.12 7.04 47.37
N ARG A 349 -23.99 6.10 48.32
CA ARG A 349 -24.83 6.06 49.54
C ARG A 349 -24.41 7.05 50.62
N SER A 350 -23.15 7.47 50.67
CA SER A 350 -22.68 8.44 51.66
C SER A 350 -21.57 9.35 51.09
N PRO A 351 -21.92 10.46 50.42
CA PRO A 351 -20.92 11.36 49.85
C PRO A 351 -20.09 12.09 50.91
N GLN A 352 -20.66 12.37 52.09
CA GLN A 352 -20.04 13.20 53.13
C GLN A 352 -18.97 12.50 53.98
N THR A 353 -18.90 11.17 54.03
CA THR A 353 -17.90 10.44 54.85
C THR A 353 -16.65 10.03 54.07
N SER A 354 -16.64 10.09 52.74
CA SER A 354 -15.50 9.69 51.90
C SER A 354 -14.38 10.75 51.80
N LEU A 355 -14.68 12.00 52.14
CA LEU A 355 -13.73 13.11 52.24
C LEU A 355 -13.01 13.20 53.58
N SER A 356 -13.36 12.36 54.57
CA SER A 356 -12.58 12.22 55.80
C SER A 356 -11.38 11.31 55.54
N LEU A 357 -10.28 11.96 55.19
CA LEU A 357 -8.96 11.42 54.95
C LEU A 357 -8.46 10.67 56.21
N LYS A 358 -8.83 9.40 56.37
CA LYS A 358 -8.15 8.52 57.32
C LYS A 358 -6.73 8.25 56.79
N THR A 359 -5.78 8.81 57.53
CA THR A 359 -4.32 8.62 57.42
C THR A 359 -3.93 7.18 57.03
N PRO A 360 -3.04 6.99 56.05
CA PRO A 360 -2.62 5.67 55.63
C PRO A 360 -1.68 5.07 56.68
N ARG A 361 -2.01 3.86 57.14
CA ARG A 361 -1.09 3.01 57.90
C ARG A 361 -0.02 2.52 56.93
N GLN A 362 1.21 2.87 57.27
CA GLN A 362 2.49 2.59 56.64
C GLN A 362 2.58 1.19 56.02
N TRP A 363 2.69 1.12 54.70
CA TRP A 363 3.17 -0.07 53.98
C TRP A 363 4.29 0.37 53.05
N ASN A 364 5.52 0.02 53.42
CA ASN A 364 6.70 0.16 52.57
C ASN A 364 6.54 -0.77 51.37
N SER A 365 6.32 -0.21 50.18
CA SER A 365 6.72 -0.84 48.93
C SER A 365 7.05 0.25 47.92
N ASN A 366 8.28 0.23 47.40
CA ASN A 366 8.83 1.17 46.43
C ASN A 366 8.27 0.94 45.01
N HIS A 367 6.96 0.78 44.86
CA HIS A 367 6.31 0.82 43.57
C HIS A 367 5.42 2.06 43.50
N THR A 368 5.87 3.05 42.74
CA THR A 368 5.09 4.21 42.29
C THR A 368 3.99 3.75 41.33
N SER A 369 3.02 2.98 41.83
CA SER A 369 1.74 2.76 41.18
C SER A 369 0.90 3.99 41.48
N ILE A 370 0.66 4.80 40.44
CA ILE A 370 -0.36 5.85 40.46
C ILE A 370 -1.62 5.19 41.03
N ARG A 371 -2.17 5.73 42.14
CA ARG A 371 -3.40 5.28 42.81
C ARG A 371 -4.58 5.32 41.81
N GLN A 372 -4.73 4.28 41.00
CA GLN A 372 -5.80 4.17 40.02
C GLN A 372 -6.95 3.38 40.63
N HIS A 373 -8.18 3.90 40.50
CA HIS A 373 -9.37 3.22 40.99
C HIS A 373 -9.53 1.85 40.30
N PRO A 374 -10.00 0.81 41.02
CA PRO A 374 -10.12 -0.55 40.48
C PRO A 374 -11.05 -0.64 39.26
N LEU A 375 -12.05 0.24 39.14
CA LEU A 375 -12.94 0.32 37.96
C LEU A 375 -12.22 0.86 36.72
N PHE A 376 -11.29 1.80 36.90
CA PHE A 376 -10.52 2.38 35.80
C PHE A 376 -9.57 1.35 35.20
N LEU A 377 -8.88 0.58 36.05
CA LEU A 377 -8.02 -0.54 35.64
C LEU A 377 -8.82 -1.63 34.92
N PHE A 378 -9.98 -2.02 35.45
CA PHE A 378 -10.88 -2.97 34.79
C PHE A 378 -11.31 -2.51 33.39
N SER A 379 -11.68 -1.22 33.25
CA SER A 379 -12.09 -0.65 31.97
C SER A 379 -10.96 -0.66 30.94
N LEU A 380 -9.75 -0.28 31.34
CA LEU A 380 -8.57 -0.30 30.47
C LEU A 380 -8.22 -1.72 30.01
N ASP A 381 -8.19 -2.68 30.95
CA ASP A 381 -7.88 -4.07 30.63
C ASP A 381 -8.95 -4.70 29.71
N LEU A 382 -10.23 -4.37 29.91
CA LEU A 382 -11.33 -4.77 29.01
C LEU A 382 -11.16 -4.19 27.60
N LEU A 383 -10.82 -2.90 27.51
CA LEU A 383 -10.62 -2.21 26.24
C LEU A 383 -9.43 -2.79 25.47
N VAL A 384 -8.33 -3.12 26.15
CA VAL A 384 -7.17 -3.80 25.56
C VAL A 384 -7.56 -5.17 24.99
N ILE A 385 -8.33 -5.96 25.74
CA ILE A 385 -8.80 -7.27 25.25
C ILE A 385 -9.71 -7.10 24.03
N LEU A 386 -10.60 -6.11 24.05
CA LEU A 386 -11.50 -5.83 22.92
C LEU A 386 -10.69 -5.45 21.68
N VAL A 387 -9.71 -4.55 21.80
CA VAL A 387 -8.84 -4.13 20.70
C VAL A 387 -8.03 -5.33 20.16
N LEU A 388 -7.46 -6.15 21.04
CA LEU A 388 -6.72 -7.35 20.63
C LEU A 388 -7.62 -8.37 19.92
N PHE A 389 -8.85 -8.57 20.40
CA PHE A 389 -9.80 -9.46 19.77
C PHE A 389 -10.23 -8.95 18.40
N ALA A 390 -10.55 -7.65 18.30
CA ALA A 390 -10.91 -7.01 17.05
C ALA A 390 -9.75 -7.09 16.03
N ALA A 391 -8.52 -6.81 16.46
CA ALA A 391 -7.31 -6.95 15.66
C ALA A 391 -7.10 -8.37 15.13
N MET A 392 -7.36 -9.38 15.95
CA MET A 392 -7.18 -10.79 15.57
C MET A 392 -8.27 -11.31 14.64
N LEU A 393 -9.51 -10.85 14.78
CA LEU A 393 -10.66 -11.32 14.00
C LEU A 393 -10.89 -10.48 12.75
N PHE A 394 -11.09 -9.17 12.91
CA PHE A 394 -11.39 -8.27 11.80
C PHE A 394 -10.13 -7.96 10.99
N GLY A 395 -8.94 -8.02 11.60
CA GLY A 395 -7.71 -7.64 10.91
C GLY A 395 -7.41 -8.45 9.64
N PRO A 396 -7.42 -9.79 9.69
CA PRO A 396 -7.27 -10.61 8.49
C PRO A 396 -8.40 -10.40 7.46
N LEU A 397 -9.64 -10.18 7.93
CA LEU A 397 -10.79 -9.96 7.06
C LEU A 397 -10.68 -8.64 6.29
N THR A 398 -10.24 -7.56 6.93
CA THR A 398 -10.02 -6.27 6.26
C THR A 398 -8.89 -6.36 5.24
N VAL A 399 -7.81 -7.10 5.53
CA VAL A 399 -6.73 -7.34 4.56
C VAL A 399 -7.26 -8.08 3.33
N ILE A 400 -8.06 -9.14 3.50
CA ILE A 400 -8.63 -9.90 2.38
C ILE A 400 -9.59 -9.02 1.55
N ALA A 401 -10.47 -8.28 2.22
CA ALA A 401 -11.40 -7.37 1.55
C ALA A 401 -10.66 -6.31 0.72
N PHE A 402 -9.59 -5.73 1.28
CA PHE A 402 -8.74 -4.78 0.58
C PHE A 402 -8.06 -5.40 -0.64
N ILE A 403 -7.48 -6.60 -0.52
CA ILE A 403 -6.84 -7.30 -1.64
C ILE A 403 -7.85 -7.55 -2.77
N ILE A 404 -9.05 -8.04 -2.45
CA ILE A 404 -10.08 -8.31 -3.47
C ILE A 404 -10.46 -7.03 -4.21
N TRP A 405 -10.68 -5.94 -3.48
CA TRP A 405 -11.04 -4.66 -4.08
C TRP A 405 -9.91 -4.09 -4.95
N ILE A 406 -8.68 -3.99 -4.45
CA ILE A 406 -7.57 -3.40 -5.22
C ILE A 406 -7.18 -4.26 -6.43
N GLU A 407 -7.29 -5.59 -6.35
CA GLU A 407 -7.07 -6.45 -7.52
C GLU A 407 -8.16 -6.29 -8.58
N HIS A 408 -9.41 -6.08 -8.16
CA HIS A 408 -10.48 -5.76 -9.09
C HIS A 408 -10.22 -4.42 -9.80
N TYR A 409 -9.71 -3.43 -9.06
CA TYR A 409 -9.29 -2.14 -9.61
C TYR A 409 -8.19 -2.32 -10.65
N ILE A 410 -7.06 -2.94 -10.26
CA ILE A 410 -5.88 -3.16 -11.14
C ILE A 410 -6.22 -4.00 -12.37
N HIS A 411 -7.16 -4.94 -12.28
CA HIS A 411 -7.54 -5.76 -13.43
C HIS A 411 -8.19 -4.95 -14.56
N GLN A 412 -8.78 -3.78 -14.26
CA GLN A 412 -9.35 -2.89 -15.26
C GLN A 412 -8.28 -2.06 -16.01
N ASP A 413 -7.05 -2.04 -15.51
CA ASP A 413 -5.94 -1.25 -16.07
C ASP A 413 -5.26 -1.94 -17.26
N GLY A 414 -5.63 -3.19 -17.53
CA GLY A 414 -5.11 -4.00 -18.62
C GLY A 414 -3.88 -4.85 -18.25
N ALA A 415 -3.27 -5.47 -19.27
CA ALA A 415 -2.14 -6.37 -19.08
C ALA A 415 -0.82 -5.59 -18.90
N PRO A 416 0.15 -6.13 -18.13
CA PRO A 416 1.49 -5.56 -18.08
C PRO A 416 2.14 -5.69 -19.46
N THR A 417 2.71 -4.58 -19.95
CA THR A 417 3.32 -4.53 -21.30
C THR A 417 4.68 -3.84 -21.29
N GLU A 418 5.20 -3.46 -20.12
CA GLU A 418 6.52 -2.83 -19.98
C GLU A 418 7.54 -3.82 -19.44
N SER A 419 8.73 -3.83 -20.06
CA SER A 419 9.81 -4.72 -19.65
C SER A 419 10.27 -4.45 -18.20
N PRO A 420 10.77 -5.46 -17.47
CA PRO A 420 11.24 -5.30 -16.08
C PRO A 420 12.44 -4.35 -15.95
N ARG A 421 13.11 -3.99 -17.05
CA ARG A 421 14.25 -3.07 -17.05
C ARG A 421 13.83 -1.61 -16.85
N ALA A 422 12.56 -1.27 -17.11
CA ALA A 422 12.07 0.09 -16.96
C ALA A 422 11.87 0.46 -15.49
N VAL A 423 11.18 -0.38 -14.72
CA VAL A 423 10.91 -0.16 -13.29
C VAL A 423 11.38 -1.39 -12.49
N GLY A 424 12.25 -1.18 -11.50
CA GLY A 424 12.71 -2.26 -10.60
C GLY A 424 14.22 -2.54 -10.58
N GLN A 425 15.06 -1.80 -11.32
CA GLN A 425 16.53 -1.96 -11.27
C GLN A 425 17.10 -1.84 -9.84
N TRP A 426 16.48 -0.99 -9.03
CA TRP A 426 16.83 -0.76 -7.62
C TRP A 426 16.24 -1.83 -6.69
N GLY A 427 15.31 -2.65 -7.18
CA GLY A 427 14.59 -3.64 -6.39
C GLY A 427 15.54 -4.65 -5.75
N ILE A 428 16.47 -5.21 -6.53
CA ILE A 428 17.48 -6.15 -6.03
C ILE A 428 18.37 -5.50 -4.96
N THR A 429 18.81 -4.26 -5.20
CA THR A 429 19.64 -3.50 -4.26
C THR A 429 18.94 -3.27 -2.93
N VAL A 430 17.66 -2.88 -2.96
CA VAL A 430 16.85 -2.68 -1.76
C VAL A 430 16.61 -3.99 -1.03
N GLN A 431 16.26 -5.07 -1.74
CA GLN A 431 16.07 -6.40 -1.14
C GLN A 431 17.35 -6.89 -0.45
N LEU A 432 18.51 -6.78 -1.12
CA LEU A 432 19.80 -7.11 -0.54
C LEU A 432 20.10 -6.23 0.68
N GLY A 433 19.82 -4.93 0.61
CA GLY A 433 19.97 -3.99 1.71
C GLY A 433 19.13 -4.36 2.93
N VAL A 434 17.88 -4.77 2.74
CA VAL A 434 16.98 -5.22 3.83
C VAL A 434 17.52 -6.51 4.47
N VAL A 435 18.00 -7.47 3.68
CA VAL A 435 18.58 -8.71 4.19
C VAL A 435 19.86 -8.43 4.98
N LEU A 436 20.75 -7.57 4.46
CA LEU A 436 21.97 -7.15 5.16
C LEU A 436 21.65 -6.40 6.45
N PHE A 437 20.65 -5.52 6.44
CA PHE A 437 20.20 -4.82 7.64
C PHE A 437 19.68 -5.80 8.69
N ALA A 438 18.83 -6.75 8.30
CA ALA A 438 18.32 -7.78 9.21
C ALA A 438 19.45 -8.63 9.79
N ALA A 439 20.41 -9.05 8.97
CA ALA A 439 21.59 -9.81 9.42
C ALA A 439 22.47 -9.00 10.40
N CYS A 440 22.68 -7.71 10.12
CA CYS A 440 23.42 -6.81 10.99
C CYS A 440 22.75 -6.65 12.37
N VAL A 441 21.43 -6.42 12.38
CA VAL A 441 20.63 -6.30 13.60
C VAL A 441 20.68 -7.61 14.41
N LEU A 442 20.58 -8.77 13.76
CA LEU A 442 20.69 -10.06 14.43
C LEU A 442 22.08 -10.29 15.03
N ARG A 443 23.16 -9.89 14.33
CA ARG A 443 24.53 -9.98 14.84
C ARG A 443 24.75 -9.07 16.06
N LEU A 444 24.09 -7.90 16.07
CA LEU A 444 24.14 -6.94 17.18
C LEU A 444 23.18 -7.27 18.33
N LYS A 445 22.32 -8.30 18.18
CA LYS A 445 21.30 -8.69 19.18
C LYS A 445 21.90 -8.77 20.59
N TYR A 446 23.00 -9.50 20.77
CA TYR A 446 23.60 -9.73 22.08
C TYR A 446 24.27 -8.51 22.69
N ARG A 447 24.60 -7.48 21.89
CA ARG A 447 25.09 -6.19 22.42
C ARG A 447 23.96 -5.30 22.93
N VAL A 448 22.74 -5.48 22.41
CA VAL A 448 21.57 -4.62 22.71
C VAL A 448 20.62 -5.29 23.71
N ALA A 449 20.69 -6.61 23.87
CA ALA A 449 19.87 -7.36 24.82
C ALA A 449 20.15 -6.95 26.27
N SER A 450 19.10 -6.87 27.10
CA SER A 450 19.27 -6.61 28.53
C SER A 450 19.82 -7.84 29.25
N GLU A 451 20.41 -7.64 30.43
CA GLU A 451 20.98 -8.72 31.23
C GLU A 451 19.92 -9.79 31.57
N GLU A 452 18.70 -9.38 31.87
CA GLU A 452 17.58 -10.28 32.15
C GLU A 452 17.16 -11.09 30.92
N GLU A 453 17.24 -10.52 29.71
CA GLU A 453 16.95 -11.22 28.46
C GLU A 453 18.02 -12.29 28.18
N VAL A 454 19.29 -11.94 28.35
CA VAL A 454 20.40 -12.89 28.22
C VAL A 454 20.25 -14.02 29.24
N ARG A 455 19.91 -13.70 30.49
CA ARG A 455 19.75 -14.68 31.56
C ARG A 455 18.59 -15.65 31.32
N ARG A 456 17.43 -15.16 30.85
CA ARG A 456 16.30 -16.03 30.45
C ARG A 456 16.66 -16.94 29.28
N GLU A 457 17.40 -16.43 28.30
CA GLU A 457 17.78 -17.24 27.14
C GLU A 457 18.82 -18.30 27.52
N ILE A 458 19.72 -18.01 28.46
CA ILE A 458 20.60 -19.02 29.08
C ILE A 458 19.76 -20.11 29.75
N GLU A 459 18.80 -19.75 30.59
CA GLU A 459 17.93 -20.69 31.33
C GLU A 459 17.14 -21.60 30.37
N HIS A 460 16.52 -21.03 29.34
CA HIS A 460 15.81 -21.80 28.32
C HIS A 460 16.75 -22.75 27.55
N ARG A 461 17.95 -22.29 27.19
CA ARG A 461 18.94 -23.14 26.49
C ARG A 461 19.47 -24.25 27.37
N THR A 462 19.60 -24.02 28.68
CA THR A 462 19.97 -25.09 29.62
C THR A 462 18.88 -26.15 29.72
N GLU A 463 17.60 -25.76 29.76
CA GLU A 463 16.49 -26.73 29.73
C GLU A 463 16.45 -27.56 28.44
N GLU A 464 16.67 -26.92 27.29
CA GLU A 464 16.76 -27.64 26.01
C GLU A 464 17.95 -28.60 25.97
N LEU A 465 19.11 -28.17 26.49
CA LEU A 465 20.30 -29.01 26.57
C LEU A 465 20.04 -30.24 27.43
N ASP A 466 19.36 -30.08 28.56
CA ASP A 466 19.03 -31.20 29.45
C ASP A 466 18.03 -32.18 28.80
N LYS A 467 17.03 -31.67 28.06
CA LYS A 467 16.13 -32.53 27.26
C LYS A 467 16.91 -33.32 26.20
N LEU A 468 17.86 -32.67 25.51
CA LEU A 468 18.68 -33.32 24.48
C LEU A 468 19.63 -34.37 25.08
N LYS A 469 20.19 -34.11 26.26
CA LYS A 469 20.99 -35.11 27.00
C LYS A 469 20.16 -36.34 27.35
N ILE A 470 18.96 -36.17 27.88
CA ILE A 470 18.06 -37.30 28.20
C ILE A 470 17.78 -38.15 26.94
N ILE A 471 17.50 -37.50 25.81
CA ILE A 471 17.27 -38.19 24.54
C ILE A 471 18.53 -38.94 24.07
N ALA A 472 19.71 -38.33 24.21
CA ALA A 472 20.97 -38.96 23.85
C ALA A 472 21.27 -40.19 24.73
N ASP A 473 21.05 -40.09 26.04
CA ASP A 473 21.24 -41.18 26.98
C ASP A 473 20.25 -42.34 26.71
N GLN A 474 18.98 -42.03 26.42
CA GLN A 474 18.00 -43.04 26.00
C GLN A 474 18.42 -43.76 24.72
N LYS A 475 18.95 -43.03 23.72
CA LYS A 475 19.46 -43.66 22.50
C LYS A 475 20.67 -44.56 22.79
N ARG A 476 21.57 -44.13 23.69
CA ARG A 476 22.75 -44.90 24.08
C ARG A 476 22.37 -46.19 24.79
N LEU A 477 21.40 -46.14 25.71
CA LEU A 477 20.86 -47.31 26.40
C LEU A 477 20.21 -48.31 25.44
N ARG A 478 19.42 -47.84 24.45
CA ARG A 478 18.83 -48.70 23.42
C ARG A 478 19.87 -49.40 22.55
N LEU A 479 20.96 -48.70 22.21
CA LEU A 479 22.06 -49.30 21.44
C LEU A 479 22.77 -50.39 22.25
N LEU A 480 23.00 -50.16 23.55
CA LEU A 480 23.59 -51.17 24.42
C LEU A 480 22.71 -52.42 24.54
N SER A 481 21.39 -52.26 24.71
CA SER A 481 20.47 -53.42 24.77
C SER A 481 20.42 -54.20 23.46
N GLN A 482 20.53 -53.52 22.30
CA GLN A 482 20.60 -54.20 21.00
C GLN A 482 21.90 -55.01 20.82
N VAL A 483 23.02 -54.51 21.32
CA VAL A 483 24.30 -55.24 21.29
C VAL A 483 24.26 -56.45 22.22
N GLU A 484 23.63 -56.34 23.38
CA GLU A 484 23.44 -57.49 24.29
C GLU A 484 22.51 -58.57 23.70
N GLU A 485 21.45 -58.18 22.98
CA GLU A 485 20.58 -59.12 22.28
C GLU A 485 21.27 -59.82 21.09
N GLN A 486 22.22 -59.16 20.42
CA GLN A 486 23.00 -59.79 19.33
C GLN A 486 24.09 -60.76 19.83
N ASN A 487 24.50 -60.64 21.09
CA ASN A 487 25.52 -61.49 21.71
C ASN A 487 24.93 -62.68 22.50
N LYS A 488 23.60 -62.79 22.57
CA LYS A 488 22.88 -63.98 23.05
C LYS A 488 22.41 -64.80 21.84
#